data_AF-A0AAD7ZG13-F1
#
_entry.id   AF-A0AAD7ZG13-F1
#
_cell.length_a   1.000
_cell.length_b   1.000
_cell.length_c   1.000
_cell.angle_alpha   90.00
_cell.angle_beta   90.00
_cell.angle_gamma   90.00
#
_symmetry.space_group_name_H-M   'P 1'
#
loop_
_entity.id
_entity.type
_entity.pdbx_description
1 polymer ?
#
loop_
_entity_poly.entity_id
_entity_poly.type
_entity_poly.pdbx_seq_one_letter_code
_entity_poly.pdbx_strand_id
1 'polypeptide(L)'
;MFLVQGQTVAAVGPYKGLQQVRKIVEDTMRNIHPIYNIKALMIKRELAKDPKLKNENWERFLPKFNSKNLSKRKQPKKKSKNEYTPFPPPQAESKIDKQLASGEYFLKEEQQQARKTQDKGGKTS
;
A
#
# COMPACT_ATOMS: atom_id res chain seq x y z
N MET A 1 36.90 -0.33 4.47
CA MET A 1 36.00 0.76 4.90
C MET A 1 34.90 0.92 3.87
N PHE A 2 33.64 1.16 4.29
CA PHE A 2 32.55 1.52 3.37
C PHE A 2 31.84 2.78 3.88
N LEU A 3 31.31 3.57 2.95
CA LEU A 3 30.66 4.85 3.22
C LEU A 3 29.41 4.95 2.36
N VAL A 4 28.31 5.39 2.96
CA VAL A 4 27.05 5.63 2.29
C VAL A 4 26.90 7.15 2.15
N GLN A 5 26.81 7.63 0.92
CA GLN A 5 26.65 9.05 0.63
C GLN A 5 25.57 9.24 -0.44
N GLY A 6 24.47 9.90 -0.05
CA GLY A 6 23.33 10.10 -0.95
C GLY A 6 22.79 8.76 -1.46
N GLN A 7 22.79 8.60 -2.78
CA GLN A 7 22.32 7.39 -3.47
C GLN A 7 23.44 6.37 -3.77
N THR A 8 24.66 6.63 -3.30
CA THR A 8 25.85 5.85 -3.66
C THR A 8 26.49 5.22 -2.44
N VAL A 9 27.06 4.02 -2.60
CA VAL A 9 27.88 3.34 -1.59
C VAL A 9 29.31 3.19 -2.12
N ALA A 10 30.27 3.81 -1.44
CA ALA A 10 31.69 3.64 -1.72
C ALA A 10 32.29 2.59 -0.77
N ALA A 11 33.16 1.71 -1.28
CA ALA A 11 33.82 0.69 -0.47
C ALA A 11 35.28 0.49 -0.90
N VAL A 12 36.17 0.37 0.08
CA VAL A 12 37.60 0.13 -0.09
C VAL A 12 38.01 -1.08 0.75
N GLY A 13 38.67 -2.05 0.12
CA GLY A 13 39.12 -3.27 0.78
C GLY A 13 39.56 -4.37 -0.20
N PRO A 14 39.87 -5.57 0.30
CA PRO A 14 40.28 -6.70 -0.53
C PRO A 14 39.15 -7.14 -1.48
N TYR A 15 39.52 -7.66 -2.66
CA TYR A 15 38.60 -8.05 -3.73
C TYR A 15 37.42 -8.92 -3.26
N LYS A 16 37.70 -9.97 -2.48
CA LYS A 16 36.67 -10.86 -1.91
C LYS A 16 35.69 -10.12 -0.98
N GLY A 17 36.18 -9.12 -0.24
CA GLY A 17 35.36 -8.27 0.62
C GLY A 17 34.47 -7.32 -0.18
N LEU A 18 35.00 -6.74 -1.26
CA LEU A 18 34.24 -5.86 -2.16
C LEU A 18 33.08 -6.61 -2.84
N GLN A 19 33.31 -7.85 -3.29
CA GLN A 19 32.25 -8.71 -3.83
C GLN A 19 31.14 -8.96 -2.80
N GLN A 20 31.50 -9.19 -1.53
CA GLN A 20 30.52 -9.38 -0.44
C GLN A 20 29.72 -8.10 -0.17
N VAL A 21 30.39 -6.94 -0.09
CA VAL A 21 29.72 -5.65 0.14
C VAL A 21 28.75 -5.33 -1.00
N ARG A 22 29.17 -5.52 -2.25
CA ARG A 22 28.29 -5.34 -3.42
C ARG A 22 27.00 -6.16 -3.30
N LYS A 23 27.13 -7.45 -2.99
CA LYS A 23 25.97 -8.34 -2.80
C LYS A 23 25.06 -7.85 -1.67
N ILE A 24 25.63 -7.44 -0.54
CA ILE A 24 24.85 -6.93 0.61
C ILE A 24 24.03 -5.70 0.20
N VAL A 25 24.65 -4.75 -0.51
CA VAL A 25 23.99 -3.51 -0.93
C VAL A 25 22.88 -3.81 -1.93
N GLU A 26 23.15 -4.62 -2.95
CA GLU A 26 22.13 -5.01 -3.96
C GLU A 26 20.93 -5.74 -3.32
N ASP A 27 21.19 -6.68 -2.41
CA ASP A 27 20.13 -7.39 -1.68
C ASP A 27 19.32 -6.43 -0.78
N THR A 28 19.98 -5.47 -0.14
CA THR A 28 19.33 -4.45 0.69
C THR A 28 18.39 -3.57 -0.14
N MET A 29 18.79 -3.20 -1.36
CA MET A 29 17.94 -2.46 -2.30
C MET A 29 16.74 -3.30 -2.80
N ARG A 30 16.85 -4.63 -2.78
CA ARG A 30 15.78 -5.58 -3.12
C ARG A 30 14.87 -5.94 -1.95
N ASN A 31 14.82 -5.09 -0.91
CA ASN A 31 14.00 -5.27 0.28
C ASN A 31 14.38 -6.52 1.12
N ILE A 32 15.66 -6.93 1.09
CA ILE A 32 16.22 -7.95 1.98
C ILE A 32 17.04 -7.25 3.06
N HIS A 33 16.64 -7.36 4.33
CA HIS A 33 17.30 -6.62 5.40
C HIS A 33 18.79 -7.01 5.57
N PRO A 34 19.72 -6.05 5.70
CA PRO A 34 21.18 -6.34 5.74
C PRO A 34 21.58 -7.27 6.89
N ILE A 35 20.81 -7.31 7.98
CA ILE A 35 21.04 -8.23 9.11
C ILE A 35 21.13 -9.70 8.68
N TYR A 36 20.39 -10.11 7.64
CA TYR A 36 20.41 -11.49 7.16
C TYR A 36 21.76 -11.82 6.53
N ASN A 37 22.28 -10.91 5.71
CA ASN A 37 23.59 -11.08 5.09
C ASN A 37 24.71 -11.00 6.12
N ILE A 38 24.60 -10.14 7.14
CA ILE A 38 25.57 -10.07 8.24
C ILE A 38 25.58 -11.39 9.03
N LYS A 39 24.42 -11.92 9.42
CA LYS A 39 24.32 -13.22 10.11
C LYS A 39 24.91 -14.36 9.28
N ALA A 40 24.61 -14.38 7.97
CA ALA A 40 25.18 -15.36 7.05
C ALA A 40 26.71 -15.24 6.96
N LEU A 41 27.27 -14.03 6.93
CA LEU A 41 28.72 -13.82 6.93
C LEU A 41 29.38 -14.23 8.24
N MET A 42 28.74 -13.99 9.38
CA MET A 42 29.23 -14.46 10.68
C MET A 42 29.34 -15.99 10.72
N ILE A 43 28.28 -16.70 10.30
CA ILE A 43 28.26 -18.16 10.27
C ILE A 43 29.32 -18.70 9.30
N LYS A 44 29.45 -18.11 8.10
CA LYS A 44 30.50 -18.51 7.14
C LYS A 44 31.91 -18.32 7.70
N ARG A 45 32.15 -17.26 8.47
CA ARG A 45 33.46 -17.02 9.11
C ARG A 45 33.77 -18.06 10.16
N GLU A 46 32.80 -18.48 10.96
CA GLU A 46 32.99 -19.55 11.94
C GLU A 46 33.19 -20.91 11.26
N LEU A 47 32.35 -21.27 10.28
CA LEU A 47 32.48 -22.53 9.53
C LEU A 47 33.81 -22.64 8.76
N ALA A 48 34.36 -21.52 8.29
CA ALA A 48 35.66 -21.49 7.60
C ALA A 48 36.85 -21.80 8.52
N LYS A 49 36.71 -21.57 9.84
CA LYS A 49 37.75 -21.93 10.82
C LYS A 49 37.84 -23.44 11.02
N ASP A 50 36.72 -24.14 10.92
CA ASP A 50 36.66 -25.59 11.13
C ASP A 50 37.26 -26.34 9.92
N PRO A 51 38.37 -27.09 10.10
CA PRO A 51 39.04 -27.78 8.99
C PRO A 51 38.22 -28.95 8.42
N LYS A 52 37.29 -29.53 9.20
CA LYS A 52 36.46 -30.67 8.80
C LYS A 52 35.38 -30.29 7.78
N LEU A 53 34.81 -29.09 7.89
CA LEU A 53 33.70 -28.64 7.03
C LEU A 53 34.16 -27.87 5.79
N LYS A 54 35.47 -27.71 5.55
CA LYS A 54 36.00 -26.94 4.41
C LYS A 54 35.55 -27.47 3.04
N ASN A 55 35.30 -28.78 2.93
CA ASN A 55 34.92 -29.45 1.68
C ASN A 55 33.42 -29.75 1.58
N GLU A 56 32.63 -29.38 2.59
CA GLU A 56 31.19 -29.68 2.65
C GLU A 56 30.34 -28.48 2.22
N ASN A 57 29.09 -28.75 1.81
CA ASN A 57 28.13 -27.71 1.47
C ASN A 57 27.59 -27.00 2.73
N TRP A 58 27.77 -25.68 2.83
CA TRP A 58 27.37 -24.87 3.98
C TRP A 58 25.91 -24.37 3.94
N GLU A 59 25.15 -24.69 2.89
CA GLU A 59 23.75 -24.23 2.72
C GLU A 59 22.81 -24.64 3.86
N ARG A 60 23.13 -25.72 4.57
CA ARG A 60 22.32 -26.19 5.71
C ARG A 60 22.43 -25.28 6.93
N PHE A 61 23.58 -24.66 7.14
CA PHE A 61 23.85 -23.78 8.28
C PHE A 61 23.48 -22.33 7.99
N LEU A 62 23.27 -22.00 6.72
CA LEU A 62 22.92 -20.66 6.29
C LEU A 62 21.42 -20.40 6.52
N PRO A 63 21.05 -19.29 7.18
CA PRO A 63 19.65 -18.95 7.39
C PRO A 63 18.97 -18.67 6.04
N LYS A 64 17.95 -19.48 5.71
CA LYS A 64 17.10 -19.29 4.52
C LYS A 64 15.94 -18.37 4.89
N PHE A 65 15.98 -17.12 4.43
CA PHE A 65 14.87 -16.19 4.64
C PHE A 65 13.88 -16.30 3.49
N ASN A 66 12.78 -17.04 3.71
CA ASN A 66 11.64 -17.01 2.81
C ASN A 66 10.79 -15.79 3.13
N SER A 67 10.46 -14.97 2.13
CA SER A 67 9.52 -13.87 2.34
C SER A 67 8.19 -14.47 2.78
N LYS A 68 7.71 -14.04 3.96
CA LYS A 68 6.35 -14.35 4.39
C LYS A 68 5.39 -13.48 3.60
N ASN A 69 5.22 -13.76 2.31
CA ASN A 69 4.10 -13.23 1.55
C ASN A 69 2.84 -13.92 2.07
N LEU A 70 2.19 -13.31 3.07
CA LEU A 70 0.83 -13.66 3.47
C LEU A 70 -0.08 -13.32 2.30
N SER A 71 -0.16 -14.24 1.33
CA SER A 71 -0.87 -14.08 0.05
C SER A 71 -2.36 -13.78 0.21
N LYS A 72 -2.91 -13.98 1.41
CA LYS A 72 -4.32 -13.79 1.74
C LYS A 72 -4.53 -12.49 2.52
N ARG A 73 -4.16 -11.34 1.95
CA ARG A 73 -4.73 -10.07 2.40
C ARG A 73 -6.17 -10.02 1.87
N LYS A 74 -7.17 -9.92 2.76
CA LYS A 74 -8.55 -9.64 2.36
C LYS A 74 -8.55 -8.34 1.54
N GLN A 75 -8.79 -8.45 0.24
CA GLN A 75 -8.92 -7.30 -0.63
C GLN A 75 -10.29 -6.66 -0.35
N PRO A 76 -10.36 -5.36 -0.01
CA PRO A 76 -11.65 -4.67 0.04
C PRO A 76 -12.29 -4.75 -1.36
N LYS A 77 -13.62 -4.95 -1.42
CA LYS A 77 -14.36 -4.95 -2.69
C LYS A 77 -14.05 -3.62 -3.41
N LYS A 78 -13.34 -3.69 -4.54
CA LYS A 78 -13.06 -2.52 -5.37
C LYS A 78 -14.40 -2.01 -5.90
N LYS A 79 -14.85 -0.85 -5.39
CA LYS A 79 -15.93 -0.11 -6.05
C LYS A 79 -15.43 0.26 -7.44
N SER A 80 -16.24 0.05 -8.47
CA SER A 80 -15.92 0.49 -9.83
C SER A 80 -15.58 1.98 -9.78
N LYS A 81 -14.42 2.36 -10.31
CA LYS A 81 -14.09 3.78 -10.45
C LYS A 81 -15.06 4.35 -11.48
N ASN A 82 -15.72 5.46 -11.14
CA ASN A 82 -16.53 6.19 -12.10
C ASN A 82 -15.63 6.61 -13.27
N GLU A 83 -16.18 6.62 -14.48
CA GLU A 83 -15.48 7.12 -15.67
C GLU A 83 -15.00 8.55 -15.41
N TYR A 84 -13.76 8.83 -15.84
CA TYR A 84 -13.15 10.14 -15.65
C TYR A 84 -13.93 11.16 -16.49
N THR A 85 -14.64 12.05 -15.80
CA THR A 85 -15.33 13.18 -16.41
C THR A 85 -14.52 14.45 -16.07
N PRO A 86 -14.09 15.23 -17.08
CA PRO A 86 -13.27 16.42 -16.85
C PRO A 86 -14.06 17.58 -16.24
N PHE A 87 -15.40 17.49 -16.27
CA PHE A 87 -16.29 18.46 -15.66
C PHE A 87 -16.69 18.03 -14.25
N PRO A 88 -16.70 18.97 -13.28
CA PRO A 88 -17.21 18.66 -11.95
C PRO A 88 -18.70 18.28 -12.04
N PRO A 89 -19.19 17.38 -11.17
CA PRO A 89 -20.62 17.11 -11.07
C PRO A 89 -21.36 18.41 -10.72
N PRO A 90 -22.62 18.57 -11.16
CA PRO A 90 -23.43 19.73 -10.78
C PRO A 90 -23.56 19.80 -9.25
N GLN A 91 -23.57 21.03 -8.72
CA GLN A 91 -23.79 21.25 -7.29
C GLN A 91 -25.17 20.73 -6.91
N ALA A 92 -25.27 20.08 -5.75
CA ALA A 92 -26.58 19.67 -5.22
C ALA A 92 -27.41 20.93 -4.93
N GLU A 93 -28.61 20.99 -5.49
CA GLU A 93 -29.55 22.10 -5.27
C GLU A 93 -29.84 22.29 -3.77
N SER A 94 -29.87 23.55 -3.33
CA SER A 94 -30.21 23.86 -1.94
C SER A 94 -31.69 23.55 -1.66
N LYS A 95 -32.07 23.43 -0.39
CA LYS A 95 -33.46 23.21 0.01
C LYS A 95 -34.38 24.33 -0.50
N ILE A 96 -33.87 25.57 -0.57
CA ILE A 96 -34.59 26.74 -1.07
C ILE A 96 -34.78 26.64 -2.58
N ASP A 97 -33.72 26.29 -3.32
CA ASP A 97 -33.79 26.13 -4.78
C ASP A 97 -34.79 25.04 -5.18
N LYS A 98 -34.81 23.92 -4.46
CA LYS A 98 -35.81 22.85 -4.66
C LYS A 98 -37.24 23.32 -4.42
N GLN A 99 -37.46 24.15 -3.41
CA GLN A 99 -38.77 24.71 -3.08
C GLN A 99 -39.22 25.80 -4.06
N LEU A 100 -38.27 26.57 -4.60
CA LEU A 100 -38.53 27.53 -5.68
C LEU A 100 -38.88 26.80 -6.97
N ALA A 101 -38.15 25.73 -7.32
CA ALA A 101 -38.41 24.90 -8.50
C ALA A 101 -39.74 24.13 -8.41
N SER A 102 -40.13 23.63 -7.22
CA SER A 102 -41.43 22.98 -7.00
C SER A 102 -42.60 23.97 -6.89
N GLY A 103 -42.31 25.28 -6.81
CA GLY A 103 -43.29 26.34 -6.57
C GLY A 103 -43.84 26.38 -5.15
N GLU A 104 -43.48 25.42 -4.28
CA GLU A 104 -43.95 25.33 -2.89
C GLU A 104 -43.47 26.48 -2.01
N TYR A 105 -42.38 27.15 -2.40
CA TYR A 105 -41.80 28.26 -1.64
C TYR A 105 -42.79 29.42 -1.41
N PHE A 106 -43.66 29.70 -2.38
CA PHE A 106 -44.59 30.82 -2.32
C PHE A 106 -45.95 30.46 -1.70
N LEU A 107 -46.25 29.16 -1.48
CA LEU A 107 -47.50 28.75 -0.87
C LEU A 107 -47.46 28.94 0.65
N LYS A 108 -48.51 29.55 1.21
CA LYS A 108 -48.74 29.58 2.67
C LYS A 108 -48.88 28.15 3.20
N GLU A 109 -48.45 27.92 4.44
CA GLU A 109 -48.46 26.59 5.07
C GLU A 109 -49.82 25.88 5.02
N GLU A 110 -50.90 26.66 5.16
CA GLU A 110 -52.29 26.18 5.08
C GLU A 110 -52.64 25.62 3.69
N GLN A 111 -52.18 26.28 2.62
CA GLN A 111 -52.39 25.82 1.23
C GLN A 111 -51.51 24.60 0.92
N GLN A 112 -50.31 24.51 1.50
CA GLN A 112 -49.46 23.33 1.37
C GLN A 112 -50.09 22.10 2.07
N GLN A 113 -50.66 22.29 3.26
CA GLN A 113 -51.36 21.22 3.99
C GLN A 113 -52.62 20.75 3.26
N ALA A 114 -53.45 21.67 2.74
CA ALA A 114 -54.63 21.31 1.97
C ALA A 114 -54.28 20.46 0.72
N ARG A 115 -53.22 20.85 -0.02
CA ARG A 115 -52.73 20.07 -1.18
C ARG A 115 -52.19 18.70 -0.79
N LYS A 116 -51.46 18.59 0.32
CA LYS A 116 -50.96 17.30 0.84
C LYS A 116 -52.09 16.35 1.23
N THR A 117 -53.18 16.86 1.79
CA THR A 117 -54.35 16.05 2.16
C THR A 117 -55.12 15.58 0.92
N GLN A 118 -55.25 16.43 -0.11
CA GLN A 118 -55.87 16.05 -1.38
C GLN A 118 -55.05 15.02 -2.17
N ASP A 119 -53.72 15.17 -2.25
CA ASP A 119 -52.84 14.21 -2.94
C ASP A 119 -52.87 12.82 -2.29
N LYS A 120 -53.02 12.76 -0.96
CA LYS A 120 -53.16 11.50 -0.21
C LYS A 120 -54.51 10.82 -0.44
N GLY A 121 -55.59 11.58 -0.63
CA GLY A 121 -56.92 11.03 -0.93
C GLY A 121 -57.07 10.48 -2.35
N GLY A 122 -56.35 11.05 -3.32
CA GLY A 122 -56.38 10.62 -4.73
C GLY A 122 -55.53 9.38 -5.06
N LYS A 123 -54.56 9.00 -4.20
CA LYS A 123 -53.72 7.79 -4.37
C LYS A 123 -54.34 6.50 -3.84
N THR A 124 -55.48 6.59 -3.16
CA THR A 124 -56.21 5.46 -2.57
C THR A 124 -57.46 5.06 -3.38
N SER A 125 -57.52 5.38 -4.67
CA SER A 125 -58.58 4.95 -5.60
C SER A 125 -57.98 4.33 -6.85
#